data_AF-A0A059T309-F1
#
_entry.id   AF-A0A059T309-F1
#
_cell.length_a   1.000
_cell.length_b   1.000
_cell.length_c   1.000
_cell.angle_alpha   90.00
_cell.angle_beta   90.00
_cell.angle_gamma   90.00
#
_symmetry.space_group_name_H-M   'P 1'
#
loop_
_entity.id
_entity.type
_entity.pdbx_description
1 polymer ?
#
loop_
_entity_poly.entity_id
_entity_poly.type
_entity_poly.pdbx_seq_one_letter_code
_entity_poly.pdbx_strand_id
1 'polypeptide(L)'
;MRLSCVLFLGIAGVVNSMLDGGGSKSLWPSLSTPNAEPPEIDDGEYDPFSGRLGLWRRPQDSAPWVPQRRRPRRNRKNPVIRSMVQENVVRPSNLMQPYFIHEKDVDEPI
;
A
#
# COMPACT_ATOMS: atom_id res chain seq x y z
N MET A 1 -10.29 60.77 4.97
CA MET A 1 -9.42 61.39 3.94
C MET A 1 -8.25 62.09 4.64
N ARG A 2 -7.09 61.42 4.76
CA ARG A 2 -5.82 62.08 5.07
C ARG A 2 -4.72 61.38 4.27
N LEU A 3 -4.37 62.04 3.17
CA LEU A 3 -3.12 61.86 2.44
C LEU A 3 -1.96 62.15 3.40
N SER A 4 -0.94 61.30 3.40
CA SER A 4 0.45 61.73 3.56
C SER A 4 1.35 60.82 2.74
N CYS A 5 1.89 61.45 1.72
CA CYS A 5 2.98 61.06 0.83
C CYS A 5 4.30 61.18 1.60
N VAL A 6 5.27 60.26 1.41
CA VAL A 6 6.70 60.58 1.16
C VAL A 6 7.37 59.33 0.58
N LEU A 7 7.88 59.50 -0.64
CA LEU A 7 8.81 58.62 -1.35
C LEU A 7 10.14 58.46 -0.59
N PHE A 8 10.72 57.27 -0.66
CA PHE A 8 12.17 57.14 -0.85
C PHE A 8 12.46 56.08 -1.92
N LEU A 9 13.07 56.52 -3.01
CA LEU A 9 13.70 55.69 -4.05
C LEU A 9 14.95 55.00 -3.46
N GLY A 10 15.20 53.76 -3.88
CA GLY A 10 16.48 53.08 -3.70
C GLY A 10 16.48 51.72 -4.39
N ILE A 11 17.21 51.64 -5.50
CA ILE A 11 17.23 50.60 -6.54
C ILE A 11 18.15 49.41 -6.18
N ALA A 12 17.81 48.21 -6.68
CA ALA A 12 18.68 47.18 -7.30
C ALA A 12 18.53 45.75 -6.73
N GLY A 13 18.39 44.76 -7.63
CA GLY A 13 18.70 43.34 -7.37
C GLY A 13 17.59 42.35 -7.73
N VAL A 14 17.35 42.10 -9.03
CA VAL A 14 17.73 40.84 -9.75
C VAL A 14 16.86 39.61 -9.39
N VAL A 15 15.75 39.39 -10.13
CA VAL A 15 15.53 38.36 -11.19
C VAL A 15 15.73 36.89 -10.79
N ASN A 16 14.63 36.13 -10.71
CA ASN A 16 14.42 34.83 -11.40
C ASN A 16 12.92 34.46 -11.25
N SER A 17 12.11 34.47 -12.31
CA SER A 17 11.87 33.38 -13.30
C SER A 17 11.15 32.18 -12.66
N MET A 18 10.17 31.51 -13.25
CA MET A 18 9.64 31.51 -14.61
C MET A 18 8.27 30.83 -14.54
N LEU A 19 7.35 31.27 -15.40
CA LEU A 19 5.97 30.83 -15.54
C LEU A 19 5.80 29.38 -16.02
N ASP A 20 4.67 28.81 -15.59
CA ASP A 20 3.70 27.94 -16.27
C ASP A 20 4.09 27.17 -17.55
N GLY A 21 3.66 25.91 -17.59
CA GLY A 21 3.51 25.18 -18.85
C GLY A 21 3.05 23.74 -18.67
N GLY A 22 1.74 23.53 -18.70
CA GLY A 22 1.13 22.20 -18.74
C GLY A 22 1.52 21.40 -19.98
N GLY A 23 1.65 20.09 -19.81
CA GLY A 23 1.84 19.14 -20.91
C GLY A 23 1.42 17.75 -20.47
N SER A 24 0.17 17.39 -20.79
CA SER A 24 -0.31 16.01 -20.70
C SER A 24 0.49 15.16 -21.68
N LYS A 25 1.41 14.32 -21.18
CA LYS A 25 2.07 13.31 -22.01
C LYS A 25 1.54 11.93 -21.60
N SER A 26 1.03 11.25 -22.61
CA SER A 26 0.34 9.96 -22.57
C SER A 26 1.01 8.93 -21.68
N LEU A 27 0.20 8.25 -20.86
CA LEU A 27 0.52 6.92 -20.36
C LEU A 27 0.75 6.02 -21.59
N TRP A 28 1.75 5.13 -21.52
CA TRP A 28 2.26 4.25 -22.58
C TRP A 28 3.37 4.87 -23.46
N PRO A 29 4.61 4.38 -23.34
CA PRO A 29 5.70 4.73 -24.26
C PRO A 29 5.47 4.10 -25.64
N SER A 30 5.52 4.92 -26.70
CA SER A 30 5.54 4.46 -28.09
C SER A 30 6.91 3.84 -28.42
N LEU A 31 6.88 2.61 -28.91
CA LEU A 31 8.05 1.78 -29.19
C LEU A 31 8.73 2.19 -30.51
N SER A 32 9.58 3.22 -30.52
CA SER A 32 10.53 3.45 -31.62
C SER A 32 11.57 4.53 -31.29
N THR A 33 12.60 4.19 -30.52
CA THR A 33 13.91 4.85 -30.60
C THR A 33 14.99 3.78 -30.48
N PRO A 34 15.68 3.39 -31.56
CA PRO A 34 16.63 2.27 -31.51
C PRO A 34 17.95 2.60 -30.79
N ASN A 35 18.16 3.85 -30.34
CA ASN A 35 19.38 4.29 -29.67
C ASN A 35 19.13 5.12 -28.40
N ALA A 36 17.97 4.98 -27.76
CA ALA A 36 17.83 5.49 -26.40
C ALA A 36 18.53 4.51 -25.47
N GLU A 37 19.66 4.93 -24.89
CA GLU A 37 20.24 4.21 -23.76
C GLU A 37 19.12 3.99 -22.74
N PRO A 38 18.89 2.73 -22.30
CA PRO A 38 17.90 2.49 -21.26
C PRO A 38 18.24 3.41 -20.09
N PRO A 39 17.24 4.06 -19.45
CA PRO A 39 17.53 4.94 -18.33
C PRO A 39 18.37 4.12 -17.34
N GLU A 40 19.59 4.59 -17.08
CA GLU A 40 20.46 3.96 -16.10
C GLU A 40 19.63 3.80 -14.82
N ILE A 41 19.37 2.55 -14.46
CA ILE A 41 18.87 2.27 -13.13
C ILE A 41 20.09 2.57 -12.27
N ASP A 42 20.16 3.79 -11.75
CA ASP A 42 21.02 4.13 -10.63
C ASP A 42 20.76 3.06 -9.57
N ASP A 43 21.69 2.11 -9.45
CA ASP A 43 21.70 1.08 -8.42
C ASP A 43 21.93 1.71 -7.03
N GLY A 44 22.12 3.04 -6.99
CA GLY A 44 21.46 3.95 -6.07
C GLY A 44 20.80 3.24 -4.92
N GLU A 45 21.56 3.16 -3.81
CA GLU A 45 21.21 2.43 -2.61
C GLU A 45 19.72 2.61 -2.28
N TYR A 46 18.94 1.56 -2.53
CA TYR A 46 17.50 1.59 -2.37
C TYR A 46 17.17 1.85 -0.90
N ASP A 47 16.90 3.11 -0.55
CA ASP A 47 16.45 3.49 0.78
C ASP A 47 14.91 3.44 0.83
N PRO A 48 14.30 2.44 1.50
CA PRO A 48 12.84 2.23 1.52
C PRO A 48 12.07 3.34 2.25
N PHE A 49 12.78 4.30 2.84
CA PHE A 49 12.23 5.48 3.51
C PHE A 49 12.37 6.76 2.69
N SER A 50 13.12 6.73 1.58
CA SER A 50 13.34 7.88 0.71
C SER A 50 12.44 7.81 -0.54
N GLY A 51 12.07 8.98 -1.08
CA GLY A 51 11.30 9.12 -2.32
C GLY A 51 9.78 9.32 -2.16
N ARG A 52 9.15 9.80 -3.24
CA ARG A 52 7.72 10.14 -3.34
C ARG A 52 6.77 8.97 -3.01
N LEU A 53 7.26 7.74 -3.12
CA LEU A 53 6.56 6.50 -2.84
C LEU A 53 6.89 5.91 -1.46
N GLY A 54 7.65 6.59 -0.60
CA GLY A 54 8.11 6.08 0.70
C GLY A 54 6.97 5.46 1.53
N LEU A 55 6.86 4.13 1.48
CA LEU A 55 5.76 3.36 2.09
C LEU A 55 5.93 3.25 3.62
N TRP A 56 7.15 3.45 4.10
CA TRP A 56 7.56 3.24 5.47
C TRP A 56 7.89 4.59 6.10
N ARG A 57 7.39 4.82 7.31
CA ARG A 57 7.73 6.00 8.11
C ARG A 57 8.68 5.57 9.24
N ARG A 58 9.67 6.41 9.56
CA ARG A 58 10.51 6.27 10.77
C ARG A 58 10.01 7.24 11.85
N PRO A 59 9.29 6.78 12.88
CA PRO A 59 9.12 7.56 14.11
C PRO A 59 10.46 7.62 14.87
N GLN A 60 10.68 8.71 15.61
CA GLN A 60 11.97 9.09 16.24
C GLN A 60 12.70 7.93 16.95
N ASP A 61 11.97 7.01 17.60
CA ASP A 61 12.55 5.95 18.45
C ASP A 61 12.01 4.53 18.16
N SER A 62 11.47 4.28 16.97
CA SER A 62 10.78 3.01 16.71
C SER A 62 11.16 2.33 15.42
N ALA A 63 10.98 1.01 15.41
CA ALA A 63 11.11 0.20 14.22
C ALA A 63 10.27 0.76 13.05
N PRO A 64 10.68 0.46 11.80
CA PRO A 64 9.99 0.92 10.61
C PRO A 64 8.48 0.65 10.66
N TRP A 65 7.66 1.69 10.45
CA TRP A 65 6.20 1.60 10.60
C TRP A 65 5.48 2.03 9.33
N VAL A 66 4.59 1.17 8.84
CA VAL A 66 3.66 1.49 7.75
C VAL A 66 2.39 2.11 8.33
N PRO A 67 1.97 3.32 7.93
CA PRO A 67 0.75 3.98 8.41
C PRO A 67 -0.52 3.33 7.83
N GLN A 68 -0.81 2.11 8.26
CA GLN A 68 -2.01 1.37 7.85
C GLN A 68 -3.08 1.37 8.96
N ARG A 69 -4.29 1.83 8.62
CA ARG A 69 -5.45 1.88 9.52
C ARG A 69 -6.05 0.50 9.80
N ARG A 70 -6.28 -0.31 8.76
CA ARG A 70 -6.81 -1.69 8.92
C ARG A 70 -5.67 -2.67 9.09
N ARG A 71 -5.71 -3.50 10.13
CA ARG A 71 -4.70 -4.54 10.37
C ARG A 71 -5.37 -5.90 10.66
N PRO A 72 -5.83 -6.63 9.63
CA PRO A 72 -6.50 -7.92 9.78
C PRO A 72 -5.68 -8.94 10.58
N ARG A 73 -4.35 -8.82 10.57
CA ARG A 73 -3.43 -9.61 11.39
C ARG A 73 -3.74 -9.58 12.89
N ARG A 74 -4.38 -8.52 13.40
CA ARG A 74 -4.77 -8.41 14.82
C ARG A 74 -5.79 -9.47 15.22
N ASN A 75 -6.74 -9.78 14.33
CA ASN A 75 -7.79 -10.78 14.56
C ASN A 75 -7.29 -12.24 14.46
N ARG A 76 -5.99 -12.44 14.18
CA ARG A 76 -5.37 -13.77 14.09
C ARG A 76 -4.10 -13.92 14.93
N LYS A 77 -3.90 -13.07 15.95
CA LYS A 77 -2.67 -13.02 16.76
C LYS A 77 -2.49 -14.23 17.66
N ASN A 78 -3.56 -14.70 18.30
CA ASN A 78 -3.53 -15.81 19.26
C ASN A 78 -4.74 -16.74 18.97
N PRO A 79 -4.79 -17.98 19.50
CA PRO A 79 -5.93 -18.87 19.29
C PRO A 79 -7.24 -18.34 19.89
N VAL A 80 -7.16 -17.66 21.04
CA VAL A 80 -8.33 -17.11 21.75
C VAL A 80 -9.06 -16.03 20.94
N ILE A 81 -8.33 -15.11 20.32
CA ILE A 81 -8.92 -14.08 19.45
C ILE A 81 -9.48 -14.73 18.20
N ARG A 82 -8.83 -15.76 17.64
CA ARG A 82 -9.35 -16.50 16.49
C ARG A 82 -10.68 -17.20 16.81
N SER A 83 -10.84 -17.78 18.00
CA SER A 83 -12.10 -18.39 18.40
C SER A 83 -13.20 -17.35 18.69
N MET A 84 -12.85 -16.16 19.18
CA MET A 84 -13.81 -15.06 19.39
C MET A 84 -14.39 -14.50 18.07
N VAL A 85 -13.58 -14.46 17.00
CA VAL A 85 -13.98 -13.90 15.69
C VAL A 85 -14.36 -14.98 14.67
N GLN A 86 -14.51 -16.23 15.11
CA GLN A 86 -14.83 -17.36 14.24
C GLN A 86 -16.28 -17.23 13.73
N GLU A 87 -16.44 -17.23 12.40
CA GLU A 87 -17.76 -17.06 11.77
C GLU A 87 -18.57 -18.35 11.73
N ASN A 88 -17.92 -19.49 11.51
CA ASN A 88 -18.58 -20.79 11.31
C ASN A 88 -18.08 -21.84 12.30
N VAL A 89 -18.99 -22.63 12.87
CA VAL A 89 -18.69 -23.75 13.76
C VAL A 89 -19.41 -25.01 13.28
N VAL A 90 -18.65 -26.06 12.99
CA VAL A 90 -19.21 -27.38 12.68
C VAL A 90 -19.37 -28.16 13.97
N ARG A 91 -20.56 -28.75 14.18
CA ARG A 91 -20.89 -29.59 15.33
C ARG A 91 -21.18 -31.01 14.84
N PRO A 92 -21.03 -32.04 15.70
CA PRO A 92 -21.39 -33.41 15.33
C PRO A 92 -22.84 -33.57 14.87
N SER A 93 -23.75 -32.74 15.38
CA SER A 93 -25.15 -32.66 14.94
C SER A 93 -25.33 -32.25 13.47
N ASN A 94 -24.31 -31.65 12.86
CA ASN A 94 -24.35 -31.22 11.47
C ASN A 94 -23.95 -32.36 10.51
N LEU A 95 -23.54 -33.51 11.03
CA LEU A 95 -23.06 -34.65 10.26
C LEU A 95 -24.19 -35.68 10.12
N MET A 96 -24.42 -36.14 8.90
CA MET A 96 -25.30 -37.27 8.63
C MET A 96 -24.43 -38.52 8.46
N GLN A 97 -24.79 -39.59 9.15
CA GLN A 97 -24.12 -40.89 9.00
C GLN A 97 -24.95 -41.81 8.10
N PRO A 98 -24.56 -41.99 6.82
CA PRO A 98 -25.16 -43.00 5.97
C PRO A 98 -24.70 -44.40 6.41
N TYR A 99 -25.62 -45.35 6.40
CA TYR A 99 -25.33 -46.76 6.67
C TYR A 99 -25.63 -47.61 5.44
N PHE A 100 -24.79 -48.61 5.21
CA PHE A 100 -25.03 -49.66 4.21
C PHE A 100 -25.52 -50.90 4.95
N ILE A 101 -26.67 -51.43 4.53
CA ILE A 101 -27.30 -52.62 5.13
C ILE A 101 -27.40 -53.67 4.04
N HIS A 102 -26.94 -54.89 4.32
CA HIS A 102 -27.03 -56.04 3.42
C HIS A 102 -27.50 -57.28 4.19
N GLU A 103 -27.92 -58.33 3.47
CA GLU A 103 -28.61 -59.50 4.05
C GLU A 103 -27.68 -60.53 4.73
N LYS A 104 -26.36 -60.36 4.65
CA LYS A 104 -25.41 -61.36 5.15
C LYS A 104 -25.20 -61.18 6.66
N ASP A 105 -24.93 -62.28 7.35
CA ASP A 105 -24.72 -62.29 8.82
C ASP A 105 -23.37 -61.71 9.25
N VAL A 106 -22.47 -61.44 8.31
CA VAL A 106 -21.12 -60.91 8.56
C VAL A 106 -20.92 -59.62 7.78
N ASP A 107 -20.33 -58.62 8.42
CA ASP A 107 -19.97 -57.36 7.76
C ASP A 107 -18.96 -57.63 6.64
N GLU A 108 -19.19 -57.00 5.49
CA GLU A 108 -18.27 -57.04 4.35
C GLU A 108 -17.68 -55.65 4.08
N PRO A 109 -16.35 -55.53 3.87
CA PRO A 109 -15.76 -54.27 3.46
C PRO A 109 -16.28 -53.89 2.07
N ILE A 110 -16.56 -52.59 1.90
CA ILE A 110 -16.98 -51.98 0.63
C ILE A 110 -15.74 -51.58 -0.17
#